data_AF-A0A0A9DN72-F1
#
_entry.id   AF-A0A0A9DN72-F1
#
_cell.length_a   1.000
_cell.length_b   1.000
_cell.length_c   1.000
_cell.angle_alpha   90.00
_cell.angle_beta   90.00
_cell.angle_gamma   90.00
#
_symmetry.space_group_name_H-M   'P 1'
#
loop_
_entity.id
_entity.type
_entity.pdbx_description
1 polymer ?
#
loop_
_entity_poly.entity_id
_entity_poly.type
_entity_poly.pdbx_seq_one_letter_code
_entity_poly.pdbx_strand_id
1 'polypeptide(L)'
;MAVVASVAVHVALNCPIEPVSPPRPPTHRYHPNNLLQRLEKLGEGVLDAPEDVYVDAAAGGALYTATRDGWLQRMHPGNGSWERWRFVGGTGLLGIAPSADGTMLVCDADKVSMWTEVRRALSRLVQSSAHAHPFGFHVRT
;
A
#
# COMPACT_ATOMS: atom_id res chain seq x y z
N MET A 1 10.68 32.39 -12.05
CA MET A 1 10.64 33.29 -10.88
C MET A 1 9.28 33.28 -10.17
N ALA A 2 8.16 33.54 -10.86
CA ALA A 2 6.83 33.57 -10.22
C ALA A 2 6.41 32.26 -9.54
N VAL A 3 6.67 31.10 -10.15
CA VAL A 3 6.36 29.77 -9.57
C VAL A 3 7.14 29.49 -8.28
N VAL A 4 8.42 29.89 -8.25
CA VAL A 4 9.27 29.71 -7.06
C VAL A 4 8.76 30.59 -5.91
N ALA A 5 8.37 31.84 -6.23
CA ALA A 5 7.80 32.75 -5.26
C ALA A 5 6.44 32.25 -4.72
N SER A 6 5.56 31.73 -5.59
CA SER A 6 4.27 31.18 -5.15
C SER A 6 4.42 29.95 -4.28
N VAL A 7 5.36 29.05 -4.60
CA VAL A 7 5.67 27.88 -3.76
C VAL A 7 6.23 28.32 -2.42
N ALA A 8 7.17 29.27 -2.39
CA ALA A 8 7.75 29.78 -1.15
C ALA A 8 6.70 30.43 -0.23
N VAL A 9 5.79 31.25 -0.79
CA VAL A 9 4.68 31.86 -0.04
C VAL A 9 3.70 30.80 0.46
N HIS A 10 3.35 29.82 -0.36
CA HIS A 10 2.43 28.75 0.04
C HIS A 10 3.01 27.91 1.19
N VAL A 11 4.29 27.53 1.09
CA VAL A 11 4.99 26.81 2.16
C VAL A 11 5.06 27.64 3.44
N ALA A 12 5.43 28.92 3.34
CA ALA A 12 5.55 29.79 4.51
C ALA A 12 4.22 30.01 5.25
N LEU A 13 3.10 30.05 4.52
CA LEU A 13 1.77 30.32 5.10
C LEU A 13 1.01 29.06 5.51
N ASN A 14 1.20 27.93 4.82
CA ASN A 14 0.39 26.72 5.00
C ASN A 14 1.18 25.52 5.54
N CYS A 15 2.51 25.61 5.56
CA CYS A 15 3.38 24.57 6.11
C CYS A 15 4.28 25.16 7.21
N PRO A 16 3.72 25.67 8.33
CA PRO A 16 4.51 26.10 9.48
C PRO A 16 5.08 24.87 10.19
N ILE A 17 6.04 24.21 9.56
CA ILE A 17 6.89 23.21 10.19
C ILE A 17 8.15 23.98 10.55
N GLU A 18 8.28 24.35 11.83
CA GLU A 18 9.59 24.77 12.33
C GLU A 18 10.52 23.56 12.23
N PRO A 19 11.63 23.62 11.46
CA PRO A 19 12.60 22.54 11.45
C PRO A 19 13.27 22.52 12.83
N VAL A 20 12.75 21.69 13.72
CA VAL A 20 13.41 21.42 15.00
C VAL A 20 14.65 20.60 14.68
N SER A 21 15.82 21.11 15.06
CA SER A 21 17.06 20.34 14.99
C SER A 21 16.83 18.98 15.67
N PRO A 22 17.16 17.86 15.01
CA PRO A 22 17.01 16.57 15.65
C PRO A 22 17.81 16.57 16.96
N PRO A 23 17.27 15.96 18.04
CA PRO A 23 17.99 15.90 19.31
C PRO A 23 19.36 15.27 19.07
N ARG A 24 20.39 15.81 19.74
CA ARG A 24 21.74 15.27 19.68
C ARG A 24 21.68 13.76 19.98
N PRO A 25 22.27 12.89 19.15
CA PRO A 25 22.25 11.46 19.40
C PRO A 25 22.82 11.21 20.80
N PRO A 26 22.19 10.33 21.60
CA PRO A 26 22.67 10.05 22.94
C PRO A 26 24.11 9.56 22.89
N THR A 27 24.89 9.94 23.89
CA THR A 27 26.28 9.48 24.07
C THR A 27 26.35 8.01 24.48
N HIS A 28 25.22 7.43 24.91
CA HIS A 28 25.09 6.03 25.28
C HIS A 28 24.82 5.17 24.05
N ARG A 29 25.57 4.06 23.93
CA ARG A 29 25.28 3.02 22.94
C ARG A 29 23.97 2.33 23.33
N TYR A 30 22.99 2.32 22.42
CA TYR A 30 21.82 1.47 22.57
C TYR A 30 22.26 -0.01 22.58
N HIS A 31 21.60 -0.82 23.41
CA HIS A 31 21.74 -2.26 23.29
C HIS A 31 21.18 -2.73 21.94
N PRO A 32 21.79 -3.76 21.30
CA PRO A 32 21.27 -4.30 20.05
C PRO A 32 19.80 -4.73 20.19
N ASN A 33 18.93 -4.24 19.31
CA ASN A 33 17.52 -4.64 19.24
C ASN A 33 17.36 -5.76 18.19
N ASN A 34 17.35 -7.00 18.67
CA ASN A 34 17.20 -8.20 17.83
C ASN A 34 15.76 -8.73 17.82
N LEU A 35 14.76 -7.94 18.23
CA LEU A 35 13.37 -8.40 18.30
C LEU A 35 12.84 -8.84 16.92
N LEU A 36 13.12 -8.06 15.87
CA LEU A 36 12.66 -8.33 14.50
C LEU A 36 13.33 -9.55 13.87
N GLN A 37 14.52 -9.95 14.35
CA GLN A 37 15.20 -11.16 13.86
C GLN A 37 14.49 -12.46 14.28
N ARG A 38 13.56 -12.38 15.23
CA ARG A 38 12.76 -13.53 15.67
C ARG A 38 11.42 -13.65 14.96
N LEU A 39 11.09 -12.69 14.09
CA LEU A 39 9.84 -12.73 13.33
C LEU A 39 10.03 -13.60 12.10
N GLU A 40 8.98 -14.34 11.76
CA GLU A 40 8.89 -15.05 10.48
C GLU A 40 8.75 -14.03 9.35
N LYS A 41 9.55 -14.21 8.30
CA LYS A 41 9.48 -13.37 7.10
C LYS A 41 8.54 -14.01 6.09
N LEU A 42 7.34 -13.43 5.96
CA LEU A 42 6.35 -13.92 5.01
C LEU A 42 6.72 -13.48 3.58
N GLY A 43 6.81 -14.45 2.67
CA GLY A 43 7.04 -14.19 1.25
C GLY A 43 8.49 -13.85 0.86
N GLU A 44 9.46 -14.01 1.77
CA GLU A 44 10.88 -13.85 1.44
C GLU A 44 11.29 -14.82 0.32
N GLY A 45 11.88 -14.28 -0.75
CA GLY A 45 12.28 -15.05 -1.93
C GLY A 45 11.13 -15.49 -2.85
N VAL A 46 9.88 -15.19 -2.50
CA VAL A 46 8.68 -15.56 -3.30
C VAL A 46 8.03 -14.33 -3.93
N LEU A 47 7.93 -13.23 -3.18
CA LEU A 47 7.28 -12.00 -3.63
C LEU A 47 8.29 -11.03 -4.25
N ASP A 48 7.96 -10.51 -5.43
CA ASP A 48 8.76 -9.48 -6.09
C ASP A 48 8.29 -8.08 -5.70
N ALA A 49 9.09 -7.40 -4.88
CA ALA A 49 8.85 -6.04 -4.40
C ALA A 49 7.38 -5.80 -3.98
N PRO A 50 6.88 -6.51 -2.96
CA PRO A 50 5.50 -6.37 -2.51
C PRO A 50 5.25 -4.96 -1.97
N GLU A 51 4.14 -4.35 -2.39
CA GLU A 51 3.65 -3.06 -1.92
C GLU A 51 2.25 -3.23 -1.29
N ASP A 52 2.09 -2.63 -0.10
CA ASP A 52 0.89 -2.67 0.72
C ASP A 52 0.44 -4.09 1.14
N VAL A 53 -0.32 -4.19 2.22
CA VAL A 53 -0.85 -5.48 2.70
C VAL A 53 -2.27 -5.32 3.21
N TYR A 54 -3.14 -6.25 2.82
CA TYR A 54 -4.50 -6.36 3.35
C TYR A 54 -4.74 -7.75 3.92
N VAL A 55 -5.17 -7.82 5.18
CA VAL A 55 -5.57 -9.09 5.83
C VAL A 55 -7.08 -9.14 5.92
N ASP A 56 -7.66 -10.15 5.28
CA ASP A 56 -9.10 -10.36 5.30
C ASP A 56 -9.50 -11.33 6.42
N ALA A 57 -9.98 -10.77 7.53
CA ALA A 57 -10.53 -11.54 8.64
C ALA A 57 -11.75 -12.39 8.23
N ALA A 58 -12.59 -11.90 7.32
CA ALA A 58 -13.76 -12.64 6.84
C ALA A 58 -13.38 -13.83 5.94
N ALA A 59 -12.18 -13.80 5.35
CA ALA A 59 -11.59 -14.92 4.61
C ALA A 59 -10.59 -15.73 5.45
N GLY A 60 -10.79 -15.79 6.77
CA GLY A 60 -9.97 -16.62 7.67
C GLY A 60 -8.54 -16.11 7.88
N GLY A 61 -8.30 -14.82 7.65
CA GLY A 61 -6.98 -14.20 7.78
C GLY A 61 -6.11 -14.32 6.53
N ALA A 62 -6.71 -14.54 5.36
CA ALA A 62 -5.97 -14.50 4.10
C ALA A 62 -5.31 -13.12 3.89
N LEU A 63 -4.03 -13.11 3.55
CA LEU A 63 -3.26 -11.90 3.33
C LEU A 63 -3.10 -11.66 1.82
N TYR A 64 -3.31 -10.43 1.39
CA TYR A 64 -3.16 -9.98 0.00
C TYR A 64 -2.08 -8.90 -0.07
N THR A 65 -1.34 -8.87 -1.17
CA THR A 65 -0.36 -7.82 -1.49
C THR A 65 -0.22 -7.67 -2.99
N ALA A 66 0.15 -6.49 -3.47
CA ALA A 66 0.46 -6.26 -4.87
C ALA A 66 1.98 -6.38 -5.10
N THR A 67 2.42 -7.05 -6.16
CA THR A 67 3.83 -7.20 -6.52
C THR A 67 4.15 -6.49 -7.82
N ARG A 68 5.38 -6.01 -7.98
CA ARG A 68 5.81 -5.24 -9.16
C ARG A 68 5.85 -6.05 -10.46
N ASP A 69 5.69 -7.37 -10.38
CA ASP A 69 5.43 -8.24 -11.53
C ASP A 69 3.98 -8.16 -12.06
N GLY A 70 3.16 -7.25 -11.51
CA GLY A 70 1.80 -6.97 -11.96
C GLY A 70 0.74 -7.93 -11.39
N TRP A 71 1.12 -8.78 -10.44
CA TRP A 71 0.21 -9.71 -9.77
C TRP A 71 -0.24 -9.20 -8.42
N LEU A 72 -1.49 -9.47 -8.08
CA LEU A 72 -1.95 -9.56 -6.71
C LEU A 72 -1.67 -10.98 -6.22
N GLN A 73 -0.96 -11.05 -5.11
CA GLN A 73 -0.57 -12.30 -4.46
C GLN A 73 -1.48 -12.52 -3.26
N ARG A 74 -1.83 -13.77 -2.98
CA ARG A 74 -2.60 -14.17 -1.80
C ARG A 74 -1.85 -15.23 -1.02
N MET A 75 -1.70 -15.03 0.29
CA MET A 75 -1.17 -16.03 1.20
C MET A 75 -2.32 -16.83 1.83
N HIS A 76 -2.19 -18.14 1.79
CA HIS A 76 -3.09 -19.07 2.47
C HIS A 76 -2.72 -19.17 3.96
N PRO A 77 -3.63 -18.81 4.89
CA PRO A 77 -3.32 -18.71 6.31
C PRO A 77 -3.01 -20.07 6.97
N GLY A 78 -3.46 -21.19 6.38
CA GLY A 78 -3.26 -22.52 6.95
C GLY A 78 -1.85 -23.08 6.77
N ASN A 79 -1.15 -22.71 5.69
CA ASN A 79 0.16 -23.27 5.35
C ASN A 79 1.23 -22.21 4.95
N GLY A 80 0.87 -20.92 4.94
CA GLY A 80 1.76 -19.83 4.54
C GLY A 80 2.12 -19.80 3.06
N SER A 81 1.52 -20.66 2.24
CA SER A 81 1.79 -20.72 0.79
C SER A 81 1.21 -19.52 0.07
N TRP A 82 1.91 -19.09 -0.98
CA TRP A 82 1.50 -17.96 -1.82
C TRP A 82 0.94 -18.44 -3.15
N GLU A 83 -0.13 -17.79 -3.61
CA GLU A 83 -0.68 -17.96 -4.95
C GLU A 83 -0.77 -16.62 -5.69
N ARG A 84 -0.53 -16.68 -7.01
CA ARG A 84 -0.86 -15.61 -7.95
C ARG A 84 -2.37 -15.53 -8.10
N TRP A 85 -2.99 -14.69 -7.28
CA TRP A 85 -4.45 -14.60 -7.17
C TRP A 85 -5.08 -13.87 -8.37
N ARG A 86 -4.54 -12.71 -8.75
CA ARG A 86 -5.06 -11.94 -9.88
C ARG A 86 -4.00 -11.14 -10.60
N PHE A 87 -3.93 -11.24 -11.92
CA PHE A 87 -3.13 -10.32 -12.73
C PHE A 87 -3.87 -9.01 -12.98
N VAL A 88 -3.21 -7.90 -12.66
CA VAL A 88 -3.67 -6.53 -12.91
C VAL A 88 -2.72 -5.76 -13.84
N GLY A 89 -1.51 -6.29 -14.04
CA GLY A 89 -0.46 -5.72 -14.88
C GLY A 89 0.08 -4.38 -14.36
N GLY A 90 1.12 -3.86 -14.99
CA GLY A 90 1.82 -2.66 -14.55
C GLY A 90 2.90 -2.97 -13.51
N THR A 91 3.88 -2.07 -13.41
CA THR A 91 5.04 -2.19 -12.51
C THR A 91 5.01 -1.14 -11.39
N GLY A 92 4.16 -0.12 -11.52
CA GLY A 92 3.98 0.95 -10.55
C GLY A 92 2.86 0.69 -9.54
N LEU A 93 2.55 -0.56 -9.18
CA LEU A 93 1.51 -0.86 -8.18
C LEU A 93 1.92 -0.27 -6.82
N LEU A 94 1.04 0.52 -6.20
CA LEU A 94 1.32 1.25 -4.96
C LEU A 94 0.51 0.76 -3.75
N GLY A 95 -0.67 0.18 -3.97
CA GLY A 95 -1.51 -0.24 -2.85
C GLY A 95 -2.81 -0.93 -3.23
N ILE A 96 -3.41 -1.56 -2.23
CA ILE A 96 -4.66 -2.32 -2.34
C ILE A 96 -5.62 -1.99 -1.22
N ALA A 97 -6.92 -1.95 -1.50
CA ALA A 97 -7.92 -1.76 -0.47
C ALA A 97 -9.22 -2.50 -0.80
N PRO A 98 -9.88 -3.14 0.19
CA PRO A 98 -11.21 -3.66 -0.02
C PRO A 98 -12.23 -2.52 -0.17
N SER A 99 -13.12 -2.65 -1.13
CA SER A 99 -14.37 -1.91 -1.22
C SER A 99 -15.43 -2.53 -0.29
N ALA A 100 -16.44 -1.76 0.06
CA ALA A 100 -17.58 -2.22 0.87
C ALA A 100 -18.34 -3.40 0.22
N ASP A 101 -18.30 -3.53 -1.11
CA ASP A 101 -18.89 -4.65 -1.85
C ASP A 101 -17.97 -5.87 -1.97
N GLY A 102 -16.79 -5.84 -1.33
CA GLY A 102 -15.81 -6.93 -1.35
C GLY A 102 -14.95 -6.96 -2.62
N THR A 103 -15.04 -5.96 -3.48
CA THR A 103 -14.11 -5.75 -4.61
C THR A 103 -12.75 -5.28 -4.10
N MET A 104 -11.64 -5.77 -4.65
CA MET A 104 -10.32 -5.21 -4.36
C MET A 104 -10.05 -4.02 -5.30
N LEU A 105 -9.79 -2.86 -4.72
CA LEU A 105 -9.28 -1.68 -5.41
C LEU A 105 -7.76 -1.75 -5.44
N VAL A 106 -7.16 -1.46 -6.60
CA VAL A 106 -5.70 -1.51 -6.80
C VAL A 106 -5.20 -0.21 -7.40
N CYS A 107 -4.28 0.47 -6.72
CA CYS A 107 -3.66 1.70 -7.20
C CYS A 107 -2.39 1.39 -8.01
N ASP A 108 -2.24 2.04 -9.16
CA ASP A 108 -1.07 1.94 -10.03
C ASP A 108 -0.62 3.35 -10.43
N ALA A 109 0.62 3.71 -10.10
CA ALA A 109 1.23 5.01 -10.35
C ALA A 109 1.32 5.36 -11.84
N ASP A 110 1.45 4.36 -12.70
CA ASP A 110 1.63 4.53 -14.14
C ASP A 110 0.28 4.62 -14.87
N LYS A 111 -0.82 4.29 -14.19
CA LYS A 111 -2.17 4.37 -14.75
C LYS A 111 -2.88 5.62 -14.23
N VAL A 112 -3.38 6.44 -15.16
CA VAL A 112 -4.13 7.68 -14.87
C VAL A 112 -5.42 7.43 -14.06
N SER A 113 -5.92 6.18 -14.03
CA SER A 113 -7.01 5.77 -13.13
C SER A 113 -6.46 5.31 -11.78
N MET A 114 -6.88 6.02 -10.74
CA MET A 114 -6.49 5.86 -9.33
C MET A 114 -6.81 4.47 -8.73
N TRP A 115 -7.61 3.63 -9.39
CA TRP A 115 -7.93 2.26 -8.95
C TRP A 115 -8.44 1.34 -10.07
N THR A 116 -8.07 0.06 -10.01
CA THR A 116 -8.69 -1.05 -10.77
C THR A 116 -9.54 -1.91 -9.85
N GLU A 117 -10.76 -2.27 -10.28
CA GLU A 117 -11.65 -3.17 -9.55
C GLU A 117 -11.38 -4.64 -9.89
N VAL A 118 -11.16 -5.47 -8.86
CA VAL A 118 -11.04 -6.93 -8.98
C VAL A 118 -12.13 -7.61 -8.16
N ARG A 119 -13.09 -8.25 -8.83
CA ARG A 119 -14.17 -9.03 -8.17
C ARG A 119 -13.72 -10.46 -7.87
N ARG A 120 -14.12 -10.97 -6.70
CA ARG A 120 -13.76 -12.31 -6.19
C ARG A 120 -14.10 -13.51 -7.08
N ALA A 121 -15.04 -13.36 -8.03
CA ALA A 121 -15.57 -14.51 -8.79
C ALA A 121 -15.61 -14.33 -10.31
N LEU A 122 -15.27 -13.16 -10.86
CA LEU A 122 -15.30 -12.94 -12.31
C LEU A 122 -14.13 -12.05 -12.73
N SER A 123 -13.30 -12.58 -13.63
CA SER A 123 -12.15 -11.92 -14.23
C SER A 123 -12.54 -10.83 -15.22
N ARG A 124 -13.38 -9.88 -14.83
CA ARG A 124 -13.69 -8.70 -15.65
C ARG A 124 -12.84 -7.54 -15.14
N LEU A 125 -11.82 -7.14 -15.90
CA LEU A 125 -11.12 -5.87 -15.70
C LEU A 125 -12.13 -4.76 -16.04
N VAL A 126 -12.68 -4.09 -15.03
CA VAL A 126 -13.49 -2.89 -15.25
C VAL A 126 -12.56 -1.71 -15.06
N GLN A 127 -12.14 -1.13 -16.18
CA GLN A 127 -11.43 0.13 -16.20
C GLN A 127 -12.48 1.24 -16.09
N SER A 128 -12.81 1.63 -14.85
CA SER A 128 -13.77 2.71 -14.60
C SER A 128 -13.04 4.05 -14.61
N SER A 129 -13.49 4.96 -15.49
CA SER A 129 -13.11 6.38 -15.47
C SER A 129 -13.82 7.04 -14.29
N ALA A 130 -13.06 7.76 -13.46
CA ALA A 130 -13.56 8.43 -12.27
C ALA A 130 -14.80 9.29 -12.57
N HIS A 131 -15.97 8.84 -12.09
CA HIS A 131 -17.06 9.72 -11.71
C HIS A 131 -17.26 9.54 -10.21
N ALA A 132 -17.18 10.67 -9.51
CA ALA A 132 -16.96 10.76 -8.07
C ALA A 132 -18.02 10.01 -7.25
N HIS A 133 -17.60 8.92 -6.62
CA HIS A 133 -18.20 8.47 -5.36
C HIS A 133 -17.35 9.02 -4.22
N PRO A 134 -17.94 9.62 -3.16
CA PRO A 134 -17.19 10.18 -2.06
C PRO A 134 -16.47 9.05 -1.31
N PHE A 135 -15.14 9.00 -1.45
CA PHE A 135 -14.30 8.15 -0.63
C PHE A 135 -14.06 8.82 0.72
N GLY A 136 -14.43 8.14 1.80
CA GLY A 136 -14.05 8.48 3.17
C GLY A 136 -13.08 7.44 3.70
N PHE A 137 -11.85 7.82 4.02
CA PHE A 137 -10.97 6.98 4.85
C PHE A 137 -11.49 7.04 6.29
N HIS A 138 -12.03 5.92 6.79
CA HIS A 138 -12.32 5.79 8.21
C HIS A 138 -11.24 4.92 8.83
N VAL A 139 -10.20 5.57 9.36
CA VAL A 139 -9.23 4.90 10.24
C VAL A 139 -9.97 4.57 11.53
N ARG A 140 -10.37 3.31 11.71
CA ARG A 140 -10.75 2.82 13.04
C ARG A 140 -9.45 2.55 13.79
N THR A 141 -9.09 3.46 14.70
CA THR A 141 -8.14 3.20 15.78
C THR A 141 -8.77 2.32 16.84
#